data_AF-A0A4Y4B3I4-F1
#
_entry.id   AF-A0A4Y4B3I4-F1
#
_cell.length_a   1.000
_cell.length_b   1.000
_cell.length_c   1.000
_cell.angle_alpha   90.00
_cell.angle_beta   90.00
_cell.angle_gamma   90.00
#
_symmetry.space_group_name_H-M   'P 1'
#
loop_
_entity.id
_entity.type
_entity.pdbx_description
1 polymer ?
#
loop_
_entity_poly.entity_id
_entity_poly.type
_entity_poly.pdbx_seq_one_letter_code
_entity_poly.pdbx_strand_id
1 'polypeptide(L)'
;MTTTSPAATRPGGLRVGVQRFGTFLSGMIMPNIAAFIAWGFITMLFIPKGFFGAESPFGWHWAGVAEIVGGGGDSAVIGWQGAMTATAEAADGNILAYVGLVGPMVTYLLPLLIANTAGRMVYGERGGVVATIATVGVIVGTNIPMFLGAMIMGPIAAWIMKKVDSIWDGKIRPGFEMLVNNFSAGILGMILAIVGFFAFGPVMLGISAALGAAVDWLVALQLLPLVSIIVEPAKVLFLNNAINHGVFTPLGIEQAAETGKSILFLIEANPGPGLGLLLTFTFFGVGAAKGSAPGAAIIQFFGGIHEIYFPYALSKPTTILALIAGGAAGVTTNMVLGGGLAFPAAPGSIIAVTFAALGAGVGNLVVVYLSVIIAATVTFLVTGVILRASRKRDLEAESDTFGAAIAQTEANKGKSSAAMDALRSSTSSTTAEAAATPSSTAVATAPIERIVFACDAGMGSSAMGASVLRNKLKKAGIEDITVTNQAIANLDGTADVVITQQQLTERATAKSPNSVHVSVDNFMNSPKYEEVVEMVRQQRKESE
;
A
#
# COMPACT_ATOMS: atom_id res chain seq x y z
N MET A 1 6.09 49.10 -9.38
CA MET A 1 5.54 48.27 -8.29
C MET A 1 5.98 46.84 -8.55
N THR A 2 6.92 46.35 -7.76
CA THR A 2 7.41 44.96 -7.81
C THR A 2 6.48 44.10 -6.95
N THR A 3 5.78 43.16 -7.58
CA THR A 3 4.91 42.19 -6.90
C THR A 3 5.77 41.13 -6.24
N THR A 4 5.87 41.17 -4.92
CA THR A 4 6.46 40.10 -4.11
C THR A 4 5.50 38.92 -4.04
N SER A 5 5.86 37.79 -4.64
CA SER A 5 5.16 36.52 -4.43
C SER A 5 5.16 36.15 -2.94
N PRO A 6 4.03 35.69 -2.37
CA PRO A 6 4.01 35.28 -0.98
C PRO A 6 4.89 34.04 -0.79
N ALA A 7 5.77 34.09 0.21
CA ALA A 7 6.63 32.98 0.58
C ALA A 7 5.79 31.76 1.00
N ALA A 8 6.00 30.62 0.33
CA ALA A 8 5.41 29.35 0.71
C ALA A 8 5.82 28.99 2.15
N THR A 9 4.84 28.85 3.03
CA THR A 9 5.03 28.41 4.41
C THR A 9 5.63 27.01 4.42
N ARG A 10 6.83 26.87 5.01
CA ARG A 10 7.47 25.56 5.23
C ARG A 10 6.54 24.68 6.07
N PRO A 11 6.24 23.43 5.68
CA PRO A 11 5.44 22.53 6.51
C PRO A 11 6.17 22.30 7.84
N GLY A 12 5.44 22.41 8.96
CA GLY A 12 6.01 22.27 10.31
C GLY A 12 6.72 20.93 10.52
N GLY A 13 7.86 20.95 11.21
CA GLY A 13 8.75 19.79 11.36
C GLY A 13 8.09 18.54 11.98
N LEU A 14 7.09 18.72 12.85
CA LEU A 14 6.36 17.62 13.46
C LEU A 14 5.58 16.80 12.42
N ARG A 15 4.87 17.47 11.50
CA ARG A 15 4.09 16.81 10.44
C ARG A 15 4.97 15.99 9.51
N VAL A 16 6.10 16.56 9.09
CA VAL A 16 7.09 15.88 8.24
C VAL A 16 7.66 14.65 8.95
N GLY A 17 7.88 14.75 10.26
CA GLY A 17 8.28 13.61 11.10
C GLY A 17 7.28 12.46 11.07
N VAL A 18 5.99 12.75 11.32
CA VAL A 18 4.94 11.72 11.30
C VAL A 18 4.75 11.10 9.90
N GLN A 19 4.86 11.90 8.84
CA GLN A 19 4.78 11.39 7.45
C GLN A 19 5.95 10.46 7.10
N ARG A 20 7.18 10.81 7.52
CA ARG A 20 8.35 9.93 7.34
C ARG A 20 8.19 8.64 8.12
N PHE A 21 7.70 8.73 9.35
CA PHE A 21 7.40 7.56 10.18
C PHE A 21 6.34 6.66 9.53
N GLY A 22 5.23 7.23 9.04
CA GLY A 22 4.19 6.47 8.33
C GLY A 22 4.68 5.81 7.05
N THR A 23 5.49 6.52 6.26
CA THR A 23 6.14 5.96 5.06
C THR A 23 7.07 4.80 5.42
N PHE A 24 7.80 4.93 6.53
CA PHE A 24 8.67 3.87 7.04
C PHE A 24 7.86 2.62 7.45
N LEU A 25 6.79 2.79 8.23
CA LEU A 25 5.91 1.67 8.64
C LEU A 25 5.25 0.98 7.43
N SER A 26 4.72 1.75 6.49
CA SER A 26 4.11 1.21 5.27
C SER A 26 5.14 0.49 4.39
N GLY A 27 6.38 0.98 4.33
CA GLY A 27 7.48 0.32 3.64
C GLY A 27 7.79 -1.09 4.17
N MET A 28 7.47 -1.39 5.43
CA MET A 28 7.62 -2.72 6.01
C MET A 28 6.50 -3.69 5.60
N ILE A 29 5.27 -3.18 5.39
CA ILE A 29 4.09 -4.00 5.14
C ILE A 29 3.80 -4.14 3.63
N MET A 30 3.89 -3.05 2.86
CA MET A 30 3.49 -3.04 1.45
C MET A 30 4.16 -4.12 0.58
N PRO A 31 5.49 -4.34 0.66
CA PRO A 31 6.13 -5.40 -0.12
C PRO A 31 5.63 -6.81 0.22
N ASN A 32 5.01 -6.97 1.39
CA ASN A 32 4.56 -8.24 1.94
C ASN A 32 3.05 -8.44 1.79
N ILE A 33 2.29 -7.49 1.20
CA ILE A 33 0.82 -7.56 1.08
C ILE A 33 0.35 -8.87 0.44
N ALA A 34 1.08 -9.40 -0.56
CA ALA A 34 0.73 -10.66 -1.19
C ALA A 34 0.68 -11.83 -0.18
N ALA A 35 1.55 -11.85 0.82
CA ALA A 35 1.54 -12.86 1.88
C ALA A 35 0.33 -12.71 2.81
N PHE A 36 -0.04 -11.47 3.16
CA PHE A 36 -1.26 -11.20 3.93
C PHE A 36 -2.52 -11.61 3.18
N ILE A 37 -2.58 -11.36 1.86
CA ILE A 37 -3.69 -11.78 1.00
C ILE A 37 -3.75 -13.31 0.92
N ALA A 38 -2.62 -13.98 0.72
CA ALA A 38 -2.57 -15.44 0.68
C ALA A 38 -3.04 -16.05 2.01
N TRP A 39 -2.54 -15.54 3.13
CA TRP A 39 -3.01 -15.92 4.47
C TRP A 39 -4.52 -15.66 4.61
N GLY A 40 -4.99 -14.47 4.21
CA GLY A 40 -6.40 -14.09 4.27
C GLY A 40 -7.31 -15.03 3.48
N PHE A 41 -6.91 -15.44 2.28
CA PHE A 41 -7.66 -16.44 1.49
C PHE A 41 -7.71 -17.80 2.17
N ILE A 42 -6.59 -18.27 2.71
CA ILE A 42 -6.55 -19.56 3.42
C ILE A 42 -7.45 -19.51 4.65
N THR A 43 -7.34 -18.43 5.43
CA THR A 43 -8.18 -18.17 6.60
C THR A 43 -9.66 -18.14 6.21
N MET A 44 -10.02 -17.36 5.19
CA MET A 44 -11.38 -17.22 4.69
C MET A 44 -12.00 -18.55 4.23
N LEU A 45 -11.21 -19.41 3.60
CA LEU A 45 -11.71 -20.64 2.99
C LEU A 45 -11.75 -21.81 3.95
N PHE A 46 -10.74 -21.99 4.80
CA PHE A 46 -10.48 -23.29 5.43
C PHE A 46 -10.59 -23.31 6.96
N ILE A 47 -10.61 -22.18 7.65
CA ILE A 47 -10.85 -22.21 9.12
C ILE A 47 -12.24 -22.81 9.41
N PRO A 48 -12.53 -23.23 10.66
CA PRO A 48 -13.84 -23.81 11.00
C PRO A 48 -15.03 -22.96 10.55
N LYS A 49 -14.98 -21.64 10.76
CA LYS A 49 -16.01 -20.67 10.32
C LYS A 49 -15.87 -20.20 8.87
N GLY A 50 -14.88 -20.72 8.16
CA GLY A 50 -14.55 -20.37 6.79
C GLY A 50 -15.52 -21.00 5.81
N PHE A 51 -15.38 -20.62 4.54
CA PHE A 51 -16.30 -20.98 3.47
C PHE A 51 -16.48 -22.50 3.28
N PHE A 52 -15.41 -23.28 3.45
CA PHE A 52 -15.41 -24.75 3.40
C PHE A 52 -15.25 -25.41 4.78
N GLY A 53 -15.26 -24.61 5.86
CA GLY A 53 -15.05 -25.10 7.21
C GLY A 53 -16.24 -25.88 7.78
N ALA A 54 -16.02 -26.59 8.88
CA ALA A 54 -17.04 -27.39 9.55
C ALA A 54 -18.23 -26.56 10.06
N GLU A 55 -18.02 -25.27 10.36
CA GLU A 55 -19.02 -24.29 10.82
C GLU A 55 -19.34 -23.26 9.72
N SER A 56 -19.18 -23.64 8.44
CA SER A 56 -19.36 -22.71 7.31
C SER A 56 -20.73 -22.02 7.34
N PRO A 57 -20.78 -20.68 7.22
CA PRO A 57 -22.04 -19.95 7.14
C PRO A 57 -22.80 -20.20 5.82
N PHE A 58 -22.20 -20.92 4.87
CA PHE A 58 -22.80 -21.30 3.59
C PHE A 58 -23.31 -22.75 3.57
N GLY A 59 -23.10 -23.50 4.65
CA GLY A 59 -23.43 -24.93 4.72
C GLY A 59 -22.55 -25.82 3.83
N TRP A 60 -21.45 -25.28 3.30
CA TRP A 60 -20.48 -26.04 2.52
C TRP A 60 -19.36 -26.51 3.43
N HIS A 61 -19.08 -27.81 3.41
CA HIS A 61 -18.01 -28.39 4.23
C HIS A 61 -17.14 -29.29 3.37
N TRP A 62 -15.86 -28.94 3.23
CA TRP A 62 -14.88 -29.80 2.59
C TRP A 62 -14.17 -30.64 3.66
N ALA A 63 -14.92 -31.60 4.19
CA ALA A 63 -14.49 -32.45 5.29
C ALA A 63 -13.12 -33.10 5.05
N GLY A 64 -12.28 -33.07 6.08
CA GLY A 64 -10.90 -33.54 6.07
C GLY A 64 -9.95 -32.47 5.55
N VAL A 65 -10.20 -31.89 4.37
CA VAL A 65 -9.29 -30.91 3.75
C VAL A 65 -9.30 -29.59 4.50
N ALA A 66 -10.49 -29.07 4.86
CA ALA A 66 -10.59 -27.81 5.59
C ALA A 66 -9.90 -27.89 6.94
N GLU A 67 -10.04 -29.00 7.65
CA GLU A 67 -9.41 -29.23 8.93
C GLU A 67 -7.89 -29.43 8.86
N ILE A 68 -7.38 -30.05 7.78
CA ILE A 68 -5.94 -30.18 7.56
C ILE A 68 -5.32 -28.83 7.21
N VAL A 69 -5.96 -28.04 6.33
CA VAL A 69 -5.42 -26.79 5.79
C VAL A 69 -5.65 -25.61 6.73
N GLY A 70 -6.87 -25.48 7.26
CA GLY A 70 -7.26 -24.44 8.21
C GLY A 70 -6.79 -24.72 9.64
N GLY A 71 -6.57 -25.99 9.97
CA GLY A 71 -6.18 -26.45 11.30
C GLY A 71 -7.36 -26.89 12.16
N GLY A 72 -7.06 -27.59 13.25
CA GLY A 72 -8.03 -27.93 14.30
C GLY A 72 -8.67 -29.32 14.22
N GLY A 73 -8.66 -30.01 13.07
CA GLY A 73 -9.29 -31.34 13.00
C GLY A 73 -8.44 -32.43 13.62
N ASP A 74 -9.13 -33.39 14.23
CA ASP A 74 -8.52 -34.55 14.88
C ASP A 74 -7.83 -35.47 13.86
N SER A 75 -6.52 -35.57 13.99
CA SER A 75 -5.69 -36.43 13.15
C SER A 75 -6.00 -37.92 13.31
N ALA A 76 -6.52 -38.35 14.47
CA ALA A 76 -6.95 -39.73 14.67
C ALA A 76 -8.19 -40.07 13.85
N VAL A 77 -9.05 -39.08 13.60
CA VAL A 77 -10.29 -39.24 12.80
C VAL A 77 -10.01 -39.12 11.31
N ILE A 78 -9.24 -38.11 10.90
CA ILE A 78 -9.00 -37.82 9.49
C ILE A 78 -7.93 -38.75 8.90
N GLY A 79 -6.94 -39.17 9.69
CA GLY A 79 -5.94 -40.17 9.30
C GLY A 79 -4.92 -39.73 8.25
N TRP A 80 -4.88 -38.44 7.86
CA TRP A 80 -3.90 -37.92 6.90
C TRP A 80 -2.49 -37.87 7.52
N GLN A 81 -1.56 -38.55 6.87
CA GLN A 81 -0.19 -38.73 7.35
C GLN A 81 0.76 -37.64 6.80
N GLY A 82 1.79 -37.30 7.58
CA GLY A 82 2.86 -36.38 7.16
C GLY A 82 2.58 -34.90 7.37
N ALA A 83 1.37 -34.51 7.77
CA ALA A 83 1.08 -33.15 8.23
C ALA A 83 1.44 -32.98 9.72
N MET A 84 1.87 -31.78 10.11
CA MET A 84 2.20 -31.46 11.49
C MET A 84 0.93 -31.42 12.35
N THR A 85 0.98 -32.05 13.51
CA THR A 85 -0.10 -32.05 14.52
C THR A 85 0.40 -31.49 15.84
N ALA A 86 -0.51 -30.93 16.61
CA ALA A 86 -0.28 -30.43 17.96
C ALA A 86 -1.46 -30.80 18.86
N THR A 87 -1.20 -30.94 20.16
CA THR A 87 -2.27 -31.19 21.13
C THR A 87 -3.18 -29.97 21.20
N ALA A 88 -4.48 -30.18 20.99
CA ALA A 88 -5.51 -29.16 21.14
C ALA A 88 -6.60 -29.67 22.09
N GLU A 89 -7.18 -28.76 22.86
CA GLU A 89 -8.30 -29.06 23.74
C GLU A 89 -9.59 -29.15 22.91
N ALA A 90 -10.33 -30.26 23.03
CA ALA A 90 -11.64 -30.44 22.43
C ALA A 90 -12.68 -30.79 23.50
N ALA A 91 -13.96 -30.74 23.12
CA ALA A 91 -15.09 -30.97 24.04
C ALA A 91 -15.01 -32.35 24.74
N ASP A 92 -14.47 -33.36 24.07
CA ASP A 92 -14.36 -34.74 24.57
C ASP A 92 -12.96 -35.08 25.12
N GLY A 93 -12.13 -34.05 25.35
CA GLY A 93 -10.75 -34.19 25.82
C GLY A 93 -9.71 -33.71 24.81
N ASN A 94 -8.44 -33.87 25.14
CA ASN A 94 -7.34 -33.43 24.28
C ASN A 94 -7.22 -34.31 23.04
N ILE A 95 -7.20 -33.69 21.86
CA ILE A 95 -6.98 -34.33 20.57
C ILE A 95 -5.62 -33.95 19.99
N LEU A 96 -5.12 -34.75 19.05
CA LEU A 96 -4.00 -34.34 18.20
C LEU A 96 -4.57 -33.65 16.96
N ALA A 97 -4.68 -32.33 17.00
CA ALA A 97 -5.22 -31.54 15.91
C ALA A 97 -4.16 -31.20 14.87
N TYR A 98 -4.54 -31.09 13.59
CA TYR A 98 -3.64 -30.52 12.58
C TYR A 98 -3.35 -29.05 12.89
N VAL A 99 -2.07 -28.67 12.75
CA VAL A 99 -1.63 -27.28 12.95
C VAL A 99 -2.18 -26.35 11.86
N GLY A 100 -2.35 -26.87 10.64
CA GLY A 100 -2.79 -26.08 9.49
C GLY A 100 -1.77 -25.04 9.03
N LEU A 101 -2.17 -24.25 8.03
CA LEU A 101 -1.35 -23.16 7.46
C LEU A 101 -1.61 -21.81 8.14
N VAL A 102 -2.83 -21.58 8.63
CA VAL A 102 -3.27 -20.28 9.16
C VAL A 102 -2.41 -19.85 10.35
N GLY A 103 -2.24 -20.73 11.34
CA GLY A 103 -1.46 -20.47 12.56
C GLY A 103 0.01 -20.16 12.28
N PRO A 104 0.75 -21.04 11.59
CA PRO A 104 2.15 -20.79 11.25
C PRO A 104 2.37 -19.53 10.39
N MET A 105 1.46 -19.24 9.46
CA MET A 105 1.57 -18.05 8.63
C MET A 105 1.43 -16.76 9.45
N VAL A 106 0.41 -16.67 10.31
CA VAL A 106 0.18 -15.46 11.12
C VAL A 106 1.22 -15.30 12.23
N THR A 107 1.69 -16.40 12.81
CA THR A 107 2.63 -16.39 13.94
C THR A 107 4.08 -16.19 13.49
N TYR A 108 4.49 -16.85 12.40
CA TYR A 108 5.88 -16.83 11.93
C TYR A 108 6.05 -16.08 10.61
N LEU A 109 5.38 -16.54 9.54
CA LEU A 109 5.67 -16.04 8.18
C LEU A 109 5.50 -14.52 8.08
N LEU A 110 4.34 -13.99 8.48
CA LEU A 110 4.03 -12.58 8.29
C LEU A 110 4.92 -11.67 9.16
N PRO A 111 5.11 -11.92 10.48
CA PRO A 111 6.03 -11.13 11.29
C PRO A 111 7.48 -11.20 10.81
N LEU A 112 7.97 -12.38 10.37
CA LEU A 112 9.34 -12.51 9.87
C LEU A 112 9.56 -11.78 8.55
N LEU A 113 8.58 -11.78 7.65
CA LEU A 113 8.63 -10.98 6.42
C LEU A 113 8.70 -9.47 6.72
N ILE A 114 7.92 -8.99 7.69
CA ILE A 114 7.98 -7.60 8.15
C ILE A 114 9.35 -7.28 8.72
N ALA A 115 9.87 -8.12 9.62
CA ALA A 115 11.18 -7.93 10.22
C ALA A 115 12.29 -7.90 9.18
N ASN A 116 12.27 -8.82 8.21
CA ASN A 116 13.23 -8.86 7.12
C ASN A 116 13.19 -7.59 6.27
N THR A 117 12.00 -7.14 5.86
CA THR A 117 11.84 -5.92 5.08
C THR A 117 12.28 -4.70 5.89
N ALA A 118 11.87 -4.59 7.15
CA ALA A 118 12.26 -3.51 8.06
C ALA A 118 13.78 -3.47 8.28
N GLY A 119 14.41 -4.63 8.45
CA GLY A 119 15.87 -4.74 8.57
C GLY A 119 16.60 -4.33 7.30
N ARG A 120 16.08 -4.72 6.12
CA ARG A 120 16.61 -4.30 4.81
C ARG A 120 16.53 -2.80 4.59
N MET A 121 15.46 -2.16 5.04
CA MET A 121 15.31 -0.70 4.96
C MET A 121 16.38 0.06 5.78
N VAL A 122 16.94 -0.56 6.84
CA VAL A 122 17.95 0.05 7.70
C VAL A 122 19.38 -0.31 7.26
N TYR A 123 19.64 -1.57 6.92
CA TYR A 123 20.99 -2.06 6.64
C TYR A 123 21.04 -3.20 5.60
N GLY A 124 20.21 -3.13 4.56
CA GLY A 124 20.25 -4.05 3.42
C GLY A 124 20.09 -5.52 3.81
N GLU A 125 20.61 -6.42 3.00
CA GLU A 125 20.42 -7.87 3.19
C GLU A 125 20.87 -8.37 4.55
N ARG A 126 22.01 -7.88 5.06
CA ARG A 126 22.52 -8.27 6.37
C ARG A 126 21.61 -7.82 7.50
N GLY A 127 21.09 -6.59 7.42
CA GLY A 127 20.09 -6.09 8.34
C GLY A 127 18.83 -6.96 8.35
N GLY A 128 18.36 -7.38 7.18
CA GLY A 128 17.19 -8.26 7.04
C GLY A 128 17.37 -9.63 7.70
N VAL A 129 18.51 -10.28 7.47
CA VAL A 129 18.81 -11.60 8.07
C VAL A 129 18.87 -11.50 9.60
N VAL A 130 19.62 -10.55 10.14
CA VAL A 130 19.76 -10.38 11.60
C VAL A 130 18.43 -9.99 12.25
N ALA A 131 17.65 -9.11 11.59
CA ALA A 131 16.30 -8.75 12.02
C ALA A 131 15.37 -9.96 12.09
N THR A 132 15.44 -10.85 11.10
CA THR A 132 14.65 -12.09 11.06
C THR A 132 15.01 -13.01 12.23
N ILE A 133 16.30 -13.28 12.44
CA ILE A 133 16.77 -14.13 13.56
C ILE A 133 16.33 -13.55 14.91
N ALA A 134 16.55 -12.25 15.11
CA ALA A 134 16.17 -11.57 16.34
C ALA A 134 14.65 -11.64 16.62
N THR A 135 13.83 -11.50 15.56
CA THR A 135 12.37 -11.53 15.66
C THR A 135 11.83 -12.92 15.99
N VAL A 136 12.50 -14.01 15.60
CA VAL A 136 12.13 -15.37 16.07
C VAL A 136 12.12 -15.43 17.60
N GLY A 137 13.10 -14.80 18.25
CA GLY A 137 13.13 -14.68 19.71
C GLY A 137 11.91 -13.98 20.27
N VAL A 138 11.51 -12.87 19.66
CA VAL A 138 10.31 -12.09 20.06
C VAL A 138 9.03 -12.91 19.88
N ILE A 139 8.87 -13.61 18.75
CA ILE A 139 7.71 -14.45 18.45
C ILE A 139 7.58 -15.55 19.51
N VAL A 140 8.63 -16.35 19.70
CA VAL A 140 8.60 -17.53 20.58
C VAL A 140 8.53 -17.12 22.06
N GLY A 141 8.88 -15.89 22.41
CA GLY A 141 8.72 -15.34 23.77
C GLY A 141 7.28 -14.94 24.14
N THR A 142 6.30 -15.13 23.25
CA THR A 142 4.92 -14.67 23.44
C THR A 142 3.88 -15.64 22.87
N ASN A 143 2.62 -15.47 23.26
CA ASN A 143 1.50 -16.32 22.82
C ASN A 143 0.58 -15.63 21.80
N ILE A 144 0.95 -14.44 21.30
CA ILE A 144 0.16 -13.69 20.31
C ILE A 144 1.03 -13.37 19.08
N PRO A 145 0.45 -13.22 17.88
CA PRO A 145 1.21 -12.84 16.68
C PRO A 145 1.98 -11.51 16.85
N MET A 146 3.31 -11.55 16.71
CA MET A 146 4.21 -10.42 17.02
C MET A 146 4.44 -9.46 15.84
N PHE A 147 3.36 -8.93 15.25
CA PHE A 147 3.47 -7.91 14.19
C PHE A 147 4.16 -6.63 14.67
N LEU A 148 3.70 -6.06 15.78
CA LEU A 148 4.31 -4.87 16.39
C LEU A 148 5.75 -5.17 16.85
N GLY A 149 5.95 -6.34 17.45
CA GLY A 149 7.27 -6.83 17.84
C GLY A 149 8.25 -6.85 16.66
N ALA A 150 7.83 -7.37 15.51
CA ALA A 150 8.63 -7.39 14.29
C ALA A 150 8.94 -5.98 13.74
N MET A 151 7.94 -5.08 13.72
CA MET A 151 8.11 -3.70 13.24
C MET A 151 9.10 -2.89 14.09
N ILE A 152 9.22 -3.22 15.38
CA ILE A 152 10.15 -2.54 16.29
C ILE A 152 11.50 -3.26 16.32
N MET A 153 11.52 -4.58 16.50
CA MET A 153 12.75 -5.36 16.63
C MET A 153 13.56 -5.37 15.33
N GLY A 154 12.91 -5.41 14.17
CA GLY A 154 13.59 -5.48 12.89
C GLY A 154 14.53 -4.30 12.63
N PRO A 155 14.06 -3.04 12.68
CA PRO A 155 14.91 -1.86 12.56
C PRO A 155 16.00 -1.76 13.62
N ILE A 156 15.68 -2.11 14.89
CA ILE A 156 16.64 -2.08 15.99
C ILE A 156 17.78 -3.08 15.73
N ALA A 157 17.44 -4.32 15.40
CA ALA A 157 18.42 -5.37 15.14
C ALA A 157 19.35 -5.01 13.97
N ALA A 158 18.78 -4.49 12.87
CA ALA A 158 19.55 -4.02 11.73
C ALA A 158 20.42 -2.80 12.05
N TRP A 159 19.93 -1.88 12.87
CA TRP A 159 20.72 -0.72 13.33
C TRP A 159 21.90 -1.15 14.21
N ILE A 160 21.69 -2.10 15.13
CA ILE A 160 22.78 -2.67 15.93
C ILE A 160 23.78 -3.38 15.03
N MET A 161 23.33 -4.14 14.04
CA MET A 161 24.21 -4.80 13.06
C MET A 161 25.08 -3.78 12.31
N LYS A 162 24.48 -2.68 11.84
CA LYS A 162 25.20 -1.58 11.21
C LYS A 162 26.30 -1.00 12.11
N LYS A 163 26.03 -0.90 13.41
CA LYS A 163 27.01 -0.44 14.39
C LYS A 163 28.12 -1.47 14.63
N VAL A 164 27.77 -2.75 14.73
CA VAL A 164 28.77 -3.81 14.88
C VAL A 164 29.71 -3.85 13.68
N ASP A 165 29.20 -3.80 12.45
CA ASP A 165 30.05 -3.81 11.25
C ASP A 165 30.96 -2.57 11.17
N SER A 166 30.48 -1.39 11.62
CA SER A 166 31.31 -0.18 11.64
C SER A 166 32.55 -0.29 12.54
N ILE A 167 32.60 -1.24 13.48
CA ILE A 167 33.78 -1.48 14.32
C ILE A 167 34.92 -2.11 13.51
N TRP A 168 34.59 -2.94 12.53
CA TRP A 168 35.52 -3.76 11.74
C TRP A 168 35.74 -3.22 10.33
N ASP A 169 35.05 -2.15 9.95
CA ASP A 169 35.16 -1.53 8.63
C ASP A 169 36.60 -1.12 8.31
N GLY A 170 37.10 -1.53 7.15
CA GLY A 170 38.49 -1.33 6.72
C GLY A 170 39.56 -2.09 7.52
N LYS A 171 39.20 -2.91 8.52
CA LYS A 171 40.14 -3.67 9.36
C LYS A 171 40.24 -5.15 8.99
N ILE A 172 39.32 -5.65 8.18
CA ILE A 172 39.27 -7.06 7.80
C ILE A 172 40.20 -7.30 6.62
N ARG A 173 41.02 -8.34 6.70
CA ARG A 173 41.92 -8.72 5.60
C ARG A 173 41.10 -9.29 4.43
N PRO A 174 41.49 -9.00 3.17
CA PRO A 174 40.87 -9.60 2.00
C PRO A 174 40.82 -11.14 2.12
N GLY A 175 39.67 -11.73 1.77
CA GLY A 175 39.42 -13.18 1.90
C GLY A 175 38.84 -13.63 3.24
N PHE A 176 38.97 -12.84 4.32
CA PHE A 176 38.32 -13.12 5.62
C PHE A 176 36.98 -12.39 5.79
N GLU A 177 36.65 -11.46 4.90
CA GLU A 177 35.43 -10.64 4.95
C GLU A 177 34.17 -11.49 5.09
N MET A 178 34.00 -12.51 4.25
CA MET A 178 32.81 -13.37 4.30
C MET A 178 32.71 -14.15 5.63
N LEU A 179 33.83 -14.61 6.17
CA LEU A 179 33.88 -15.30 7.46
C LEU A 179 33.44 -14.36 8.59
N VAL A 180 34.09 -13.19 8.70
CA VAL A 180 33.79 -12.21 9.74
C VAL A 180 32.35 -11.72 9.62
N ASN A 181 31.89 -11.44 8.39
CA ASN A 181 30.55 -10.92 8.13
C ASN A 181 29.44 -11.92 8.53
N ASN A 182 29.63 -13.20 8.22
CA ASN A 182 28.64 -14.22 8.55
C ASN A 182 28.65 -14.58 10.05
N PHE A 183 29.83 -14.72 10.65
CA PHE A 183 29.94 -15.00 12.09
C PHE A 183 29.47 -13.82 12.95
N SER A 184 29.77 -12.57 12.57
CA SER A 184 29.29 -11.40 13.33
C SER A 184 27.77 -11.28 13.28
N ALA A 185 27.17 -11.48 12.10
CA ALA A 185 25.72 -11.48 11.94
C ALA A 185 25.05 -12.64 12.70
N GLY A 186 25.65 -13.83 12.66
CA GLY A 186 25.14 -15.01 13.37
C GLY A 186 25.19 -14.85 14.90
N ILE A 187 26.34 -14.40 15.43
CA ILE A 187 26.52 -14.17 16.88
C ILE A 187 25.58 -13.05 17.36
N LEU A 188 25.53 -11.92 16.65
CA LEU A 188 24.65 -10.83 17.01
C LEU A 188 23.18 -11.26 16.93
N GLY A 189 22.79 -11.95 15.85
CA GLY A 189 21.44 -12.48 15.67
C GLY A 189 21.04 -13.41 16.83
N MET A 190 21.92 -14.33 17.22
CA MET A 190 21.71 -15.22 18.38
C MET A 190 21.49 -14.42 19.67
N ILE A 191 22.36 -13.44 19.97
CA ILE A 191 22.25 -12.62 21.18
C ILE A 191 20.93 -11.85 21.16
N LEU A 192 20.59 -11.20 20.04
CA LEU A 192 19.36 -10.42 19.91
C LEU A 192 18.11 -11.30 19.96
N ALA A 193 18.15 -12.55 19.50
CA ALA A 193 17.05 -13.50 19.64
C ALA A 193 16.82 -13.89 21.11
N ILE A 194 17.90 -14.19 21.86
CA ILE A 194 17.80 -14.51 23.29
C ILE A 194 17.26 -13.30 24.07
N VAL A 195 17.76 -12.09 23.78
CA VAL A 195 17.24 -10.85 24.37
C VAL A 195 15.78 -10.63 23.95
N GLY A 196 15.45 -10.86 22.68
CA GLY A 196 14.09 -10.78 22.15
C GLY A 196 13.11 -11.64 22.95
N PHE A 197 13.51 -12.88 23.24
CA PHE A 197 12.73 -13.85 23.98
C PHE A 197 12.44 -13.41 25.42
N PHE A 198 13.46 -12.98 26.18
CA PHE A 198 13.28 -12.64 27.60
C PHE A 198 12.83 -11.21 27.87
N ALA A 199 13.29 -10.23 27.09
CA ALA A 199 13.10 -8.82 27.38
C ALA A 199 11.96 -8.18 26.56
N PHE A 200 11.78 -8.61 25.31
CA PHE A 200 10.86 -7.95 24.39
C PHE A 200 9.42 -8.45 24.55
N GLY A 201 9.25 -9.75 24.82
CA GLY A 201 7.93 -10.36 24.99
C GLY A 201 7.03 -9.65 26.01
N PRO A 202 7.45 -9.46 27.27
CA PRO A 202 6.63 -8.78 28.29
C PRO A 202 6.26 -7.35 27.93
N VAL A 203 7.19 -6.60 27.32
CA VAL A 203 6.94 -5.20 26.91
C VAL A 203 5.91 -5.16 25.78
N MET A 204 6.04 -6.03 24.78
CA MET A 204 5.10 -6.09 23.67
C MET A 204 3.71 -6.55 24.13
N LEU A 205 3.63 -7.55 25.01
CA LEU A 205 2.37 -7.97 25.61
C LEU A 205 1.69 -6.83 26.39
N GLY A 206 2.45 -6.02 27.14
CA GLY A 206 1.93 -4.85 27.83
C GLY A 206 1.37 -3.79 26.87
N ILE A 207 2.06 -3.53 25.75
CA ILE A 207 1.59 -2.58 24.74
C ILE A 207 0.34 -3.11 24.02
N SER A 208 0.35 -4.38 23.58
CA SER A 208 -0.79 -5.00 22.92
C SER A 208 -2.01 -5.04 23.84
N ALA A 209 -1.84 -5.42 25.11
CA ALA A 209 -2.93 -5.41 26.09
C ALA A 209 -3.50 -4.01 26.31
N ALA A 210 -2.65 -2.98 26.39
CA ALA A 210 -3.11 -1.60 26.54
C ALA A 210 -3.88 -1.10 25.30
N LEU A 211 -3.38 -1.41 24.09
CA LEU A 211 -4.04 -1.04 22.84
C LEU A 211 -5.36 -1.81 22.64
N GLY A 212 -5.36 -3.11 22.92
CA GLY A 212 -6.55 -3.96 22.91
C GLY A 212 -7.61 -3.44 23.88
N ALA A 213 -7.24 -3.19 25.14
CA ALA A 213 -8.15 -2.62 26.13
C ALA A 213 -8.72 -1.25 25.72
N ALA A 214 -7.93 -0.41 25.04
CA ALA A 214 -8.42 0.87 24.52
C ALA A 214 -9.45 0.67 23.39
N VAL A 215 -9.22 -0.29 22.48
CA VAL A 215 -10.18 -0.64 21.43
C VAL A 215 -11.45 -1.25 22.03
N ASP A 216 -11.31 -2.18 22.97
CA ASP A 216 -12.44 -2.83 23.63
C ASP A 216 -13.29 -1.82 24.42
N TRP A 217 -12.64 -0.85 25.07
CA TRP A 217 -13.34 0.26 25.73
C TRP A 217 -14.12 1.12 24.73
N LEU A 218 -13.54 1.43 23.56
CA LEU A 218 -14.24 2.16 22.49
C LEU A 218 -15.42 1.35 21.94
N VAL A 219 -15.30 0.03 21.79
CA VAL A 219 -16.39 -0.84 21.35
C VAL A 219 -17.50 -0.90 22.40
N ALA A 220 -17.13 -1.14 23.65
CA ALA A 220 -18.07 -1.32 24.77
C ALA A 220 -18.92 -0.06 25.02
N LEU A 221 -18.32 1.12 24.90
CA LEU A 221 -19.04 2.39 25.02
C LEU A 221 -19.65 2.89 23.70
N GLN A 222 -19.58 2.10 22.63
CA GLN A 222 -20.05 2.49 21.29
C GLN A 222 -19.41 3.79 20.76
N LEU A 223 -18.17 4.05 21.17
CA LEU A 223 -17.39 5.24 20.84
C LEU A 223 -16.46 5.06 19.63
N LEU A 224 -16.38 3.85 19.04
CA LEU A 224 -15.61 3.62 17.81
C LEU A 224 -15.88 4.65 16.69
N PRO A 225 -17.11 5.16 16.47
CA PRO A 225 -17.35 6.19 15.46
C PRO A 225 -16.54 7.48 15.68
N LEU A 226 -16.13 7.78 16.91
CA LEU A 226 -15.30 8.95 17.22
C LEU A 226 -13.88 8.82 16.66
N VAL A 227 -13.41 7.60 16.38
CA VAL A 227 -12.12 7.35 15.74
C VAL A 227 -12.05 8.03 14.37
N SER A 228 -13.19 8.20 13.67
CA SER A 228 -13.26 8.92 12.39
C SER A 228 -12.86 10.39 12.48
N ILE A 229 -12.98 11.03 13.66
CA ILE A 229 -12.51 12.40 13.90
C ILE A 229 -10.99 12.51 13.70
N ILE A 230 -10.26 11.45 14.03
CA ILE A 230 -8.80 11.38 13.90
C ILE A 230 -8.42 10.81 12.53
N VAL A 231 -9.06 9.70 12.14
CA VAL A 231 -8.68 8.94 10.95
C VAL A 231 -8.95 9.70 9.66
N GLU A 232 -10.11 10.33 9.49
CA GLU A 232 -10.46 10.97 8.21
C GLU A 232 -9.55 12.18 7.87
N PRO A 233 -9.26 13.11 8.81
CA PRO A 233 -8.25 14.14 8.57
C PRO A 233 -6.85 13.55 8.35
N ALA A 234 -6.48 12.52 9.12
CA ALA A 234 -5.19 11.86 8.97
C ALA A 234 -5.03 11.24 7.57
N LYS A 235 -6.08 10.62 7.00
CA LYS A 235 -6.08 10.10 5.63
C LYS A 235 -5.75 11.18 4.61
N VAL A 236 -6.49 12.29 4.63
CA VAL A 236 -6.28 13.43 3.70
C VAL A 236 -4.86 14.02 3.83
N LEU A 237 -4.26 13.94 5.02
CA LEU A 237 -2.90 14.39 5.30
C LEU A 237 -1.80 13.33 5.05
N PHE A 238 -2.15 12.17 4.49
CA PHE A 238 -1.25 11.02 4.21
C PHE A 238 -0.63 10.37 5.47
N LEU A 239 -1.37 10.42 6.56
CA LEU A 239 -1.02 9.74 7.81
C LEU A 239 -1.75 8.39 7.98
N ASN A 240 -2.55 7.99 6.98
CA ASN A 240 -3.28 6.71 6.96
C ASN A 240 -2.34 5.50 7.08
N ASN A 241 -1.19 5.56 6.40
CA ASN A 241 -0.17 4.53 6.44
C ASN A 241 0.34 4.26 7.86
N ALA A 242 0.54 5.30 8.67
CA ALA A 242 1.00 5.14 10.05
C ALA A 242 -0.09 4.48 10.92
N ILE A 243 -1.33 4.91 10.75
CA ILE A 243 -2.46 4.46 11.56
C ILE A 243 -2.86 3.03 11.18
N ASN A 244 -3.03 2.75 9.89
CA ASN A 244 -3.48 1.45 9.42
C ASN A 244 -2.41 0.37 9.67
N HIS A 245 -1.19 0.58 9.19
CA HIS A 245 -0.14 -0.43 9.32
C HIS A 245 0.49 -0.49 10.71
N GLY A 246 0.48 0.61 11.46
CA GLY A 246 1.04 0.65 12.81
C GLY A 246 0.09 0.18 13.91
N VAL A 247 -1.23 0.31 13.71
CA VAL A 247 -2.22 0.06 14.78
C VAL A 247 -3.33 -0.89 14.32
N PHE A 248 -4.12 -0.52 13.31
CA PHE A 248 -5.34 -1.27 12.99
C PHE A 248 -5.11 -2.63 12.34
N THR A 249 -4.11 -2.76 11.46
CA THR A 249 -3.82 -4.03 10.80
C THR A 249 -3.34 -5.09 11.80
N PRO A 250 -2.34 -4.83 12.67
CA PRO A 250 -1.94 -5.79 13.71
C PRO A 250 -3.09 -6.22 14.63
N LEU A 251 -3.82 -5.26 15.20
CA LEU A 251 -4.93 -5.53 16.12
C LEU A 251 -6.09 -6.24 15.41
N GLY A 252 -6.37 -5.88 14.16
CA GLY A 252 -7.41 -6.51 13.38
C GLY A 252 -7.08 -7.95 13.01
N ILE A 253 -5.80 -8.28 12.79
CA ILE A 253 -5.36 -9.66 12.53
C ILE A 253 -5.53 -10.51 13.78
N GLU A 254 -5.14 -10.00 14.94
CA GLU A 254 -5.34 -10.66 16.23
C GLU A 254 -6.84 -10.94 16.47
N GLN A 255 -7.68 -9.91 16.31
CA GLN A 255 -9.13 -10.05 16.46
C GLN A 255 -9.75 -11.01 15.43
N ALA A 256 -9.32 -10.96 14.16
CA ALA A 256 -9.84 -11.82 13.09
C ALA A 256 -9.41 -13.28 13.23
N ALA A 257 -8.24 -13.55 13.83
CA ALA A 257 -7.80 -14.91 14.13
C ALA A 257 -8.74 -15.61 15.12
N GLU A 258 -9.30 -14.87 16.09
CA GLU A 258 -10.22 -15.42 17.09
C GLU A 258 -11.69 -15.41 16.62
N THR A 259 -12.14 -14.29 16.04
CA THR A 259 -13.56 -14.07 15.75
C THR A 259 -13.92 -14.28 14.28
N GLY A 260 -12.94 -14.54 13.42
CA GLY A 260 -13.09 -14.72 11.97
C GLY A 260 -13.21 -13.42 11.18
N LYS A 261 -13.35 -12.27 11.85
CA LYS A 261 -13.42 -10.95 11.21
C LYS A 261 -13.06 -9.80 12.15
N SER A 262 -12.67 -8.66 11.61
CA SER A 262 -12.43 -7.44 12.37
C SER A 262 -13.06 -6.21 11.71
N ILE A 263 -13.69 -5.37 12.53
CA ILE A 263 -14.16 -4.03 12.11
C ILE A 263 -12.99 -3.08 11.85
N LEU A 264 -11.83 -3.31 12.47
CA LEU A 264 -10.66 -2.43 12.37
C LEU A 264 -10.13 -2.35 10.94
N PHE A 265 -10.28 -3.42 10.16
CA PHE A 265 -9.92 -3.42 8.74
C PHE A 265 -10.79 -2.50 7.88
N LEU A 266 -12.03 -2.20 8.30
CA LEU A 266 -12.93 -1.29 7.56
C LEU A 266 -12.71 0.18 7.88
N ILE A 267 -12.10 0.50 9.03
CA ILE A 267 -11.96 1.90 9.48
C ILE A 267 -11.26 2.75 8.41
N GLU A 268 -10.22 2.21 7.77
CA GLU A 268 -9.53 2.91 6.68
C GLU A 268 -9.99 2.47 5.29
N ALA A 269 -10.28 1.17 5.11
CA ALA A 269 -10.55 0.57 3.80
C ALA A 269 -11.95 0.86 3.26
N ASN A 270 -12.92 1.33 4.07
CA ASN A 270 -14.27 1.62 3.60
C ASN A 270 -14.25 2.68 2.49
N PRO A 271 -14.65 2.35 1.24
CA PRO A 271 -14.60 3.29 0.13
C PRO A 271 -15.75 4.31 0.14
N GLY A 272 -16.75 4.14 1.01
CA GLY A 272 -17.97 4.95 1.08
C GLY A 272 -17.75 6.45 1.23
N PRO A 273 -16.98 6.93 2.24
CA PRO A 273 -16.77 8.36 2.43
C PRO A 273 -16.14 9.04 1.20
N GLY A 274 -15.09 8.42 0.63
CA GLY A 274 -14.44 8.92 -0.59
C GLY A 274 -15.38 8.94 -1.80
N LEU A 275 -16.17 7.88 -1.98
CA LEU A 275 -17.17 7.80 -3.05
C LEU A 275 -18.21 8.92 -2.91
N GLY A 276 -18.75 9.12 -1.71
CA GLY A 276 -19.73 10.17 -1.43
C GLY A 276 -19.21 11.57 -1.76
N LEU A 277 -17.97 11.86 -1.38
CA LEU A 277 -17.29 13.12 -1.71
C LEU A 277 -17.21 13.31 -3.23
N LEU A 278 -16.69 12.32 -3.95
CA LEU A 278 -16.45 12.39 -5.39
C LEU A 278 -17.76 12.50 -6.18
N LEU A 279 -18.79 11.71 -5.83
CA LEU A 279 -20.12 11.84 -6.43
C LEU A 279 -20.69 13.25 -6.23
N THR A 280 -20.46 13.86 -5.08
CA THR A 280 -20.92 15.23 -4.84
C THR A 280 -20.21 16.23 -5.75
N PHE A 281 -18.89 16.11 -5.93
CA PHE A 281 -18.15 16.96 -6.87
C PHE A 281 -18.57 16.74 -8.32
N THR A 282 -18.95 15.52 -8.71
CA THR A 282 -19.52 15.23 -10.04
C THR A 282 -20.78 16.05 -10.30
N PHE A 283 -21.70 16.14 -9.34
CA PHE A 283 -22.97 16.85 -9.55
C PHE A 283 -22.90 18.35 -9.24
N PHE A 284 -22.23 18.72 -8.14
CA PHE A 284 -22.26 20.07 -7.56
C PHE A 284 -20.92 20.80 -7.57
N GLY A 285 -19.82 20.15 -7.96
CA GLY A 285 -18.51 20.80 -8.07
C GLY A 285 -18.46 21.88 -9.15
N VAL A 286 -17.32 22.55 -9.26
CA VAL A 286 -17.04 23.56 -10.29
C VAL A 286 -15.69 23.29 -10.96
N GLY A 287 -15.52 23.76 -12.20
CA GLY A 287 -14.24 23.70 -12.93
C GLY A 287 -13.66 22.29 -13.11
N ALA A 288 -12.32 22.21 -13.02
CA ALA A 288 -11.56 20.97 -13.19
C ALA A 288 -11.92 19.88 -12.17
N ALA A 289 -12.27 20.26 -10.93
CA ALA A 289 -12.73 19.32 -9.92
C ALA A 289 -14.01 18.60 -10.37
N LYS A 290 -14.99 19.32 -10.93
CA LYS A 290 -16.20 18.70 -11.46
C LYS A 290 -15.91 17.76 -12.64
N GLY A 291 -15.09 18.21 -13.59
CA GLY A 291 -14.77 17.43 -14.80
C GLY A 291 -14.04 16.12 -14.52
N SER A 292 -13.20 16.09 -13.49
CA SER A 292 -12.37 14.95 -13.13
C SER A 292 -13.01 13.98 -12.13
N ALA A 293 -13.97 14.44 -11.32
CA ALA A 293 -14.57 13.66 -10.24
C ALA A 293 -15.17 12.30 -10.66
N PRO A 294 -15.87 12.14 -11.81
CA PRO A 294 -16.41 10.85 -12.21
C PRO A 294 -15.33 9.79 -12.43
N GLY A 295 -14.23 10.16 -13.11
CA GLY A 295 -13.10 9.26 -13.34
C GLY A 295 -12.40 8.90 -12.02
N ALA A 296 -12.23 9.90 -11.14
CA ALA A 296 -11.69 9.67 -9.81
C ALA A 296 -12.57 8.73 -8.97
N ALA A 297 -13.90 8.81 -9.08
CA ALA A 297 -14.83 7.94 -8.35
C ALA A 297 -14.66 6.47 -8.74
N ILE A 298 -14.48 6.19 -10.04
CA ILE A 298 -14.25 4.83 -10.53
C ILE A 298 -12.93 4.28 -10.00
N ILE A 299 -11.85 5.07 -10.11
CA ILE A 299 -10.51 4.66 -9.66
C ILE A 299 -10.48 4.44 -8.14
N GLN A 300 -11.14 5.31 -7.37
CA GLN A 300 -11.23 5.18 -5.92
C GLN A 300 -12.03 3.95 -5.52
N PHE A 301 -13.23 3.79 -6.07
CA PHE A 301 -14.19 2.78 -5.63
C PHE A 301 -13.79 1.38 -6.09
N PHE A 302 -13.45 1.19 -7.37
CA PHE A 302 -13.07 -0.11 -7.92
C PHE A 302 -11.57 -0.37 -7.86
N GLY A 303 -10.74 0.66 -8.02
CA GLY A 303 -9.29 0.53 -7.94
C GLY A 303 -8.75 0.56 -6.50
N GLY A 304 -9.52 1.11 -5.55
CA GLY A 304 -9.11 1.19 -4.15
C GLY A 304 -7.99 2.19 -3.88
N ILE A 305 -7.74 3.12 -4.81
CA ILE A 305 -6.76 4.21 -4.64
C ILE A 305 -7.45 5.36 -3.91
N HIS A 306 -7.43 5.33 -2.59
CA HIS A 306 -8.12 6.34 -1.76
C HIS A 306 -7.45 7.71 -1.85
N GLU A 307 -6.18 7.77 -2.22
CA GLU A 307 -5.44 9.02 -2.37
C GLU A 307 -6.02 9.94 -3.44
N ILE A 308 -6.77 9.40 -4.41
CA ILE A 308 -7.29 10.17 -5.54
C ILE A 308 -8.39 11.15 -5.13
N TYR A 309 -9.06 10.96 -3.98
CA TYR A 309 -10.08 11.90 -3.49
C TYR A 309 -9.50 13.00 -2.59
N PHE A 310 -8.26 12.86 -2.11
CA PHE A 310 -7.66 13.83 -1.19
C PHE A 310 -7.52 15.24 -1.77
N PRO A 311 -7.17 15.45 -3.06
CA PRO A 311 -7.15 16.79 -3.66
C PRO A 311 -8.50 17.50 -3.59
N TYR A 312 -9.60 16.77 -3.70
CA TYR A 312 -10.94 17.32 -3.59
C TYR A 312 -11.20 17.84 -2.17
N ALA A 313 -10.84 17.04 -1.16
CA ALA A 313 -10.93 17.43 0.24
C ALA A 313 -9.99 18.60 0.60
N LEU A 314 -8.77 18.63 0.07
CA LEU A 314 -7.82 19.73 0.29
C LEU A 314 -8.23 21.02 -0.43
N SER A 315 -8.86 20.92 -1.60
CA SER A 315 -9.39 22.08 -2.31
C SER A 315 -10.56 22.76 -1.57
N LYS A 316 -11.28 22.00 -0.74
CA LYS A 316 -12.38 22.47 0.11
C LYS A 316 -12.29 21.84 1.50
N PRO A 317 -11.39 22.30 2.39
CA PRO A 317 -11.12 21.63 3.67
C PRO A 317 -12.34 21.42 4.58
N THR A 318 -13.40 22.21 4.44
CA THR A 318 -14.67 22.01 5.15
C THR A 318 -15.32 20.66 4.83
N THR A 319 -15.07 20.07 3.65
CA THR A 319 -15.57 18.74 3.30
C THR A 319 -14.90 17.62 4.12
N ILE A 320 -13.83 17.90 4.86
CA ILE A 320 -13.28 16.94 5.85
C ILE A 320 -14.32 16.64 6.93
N LEU A 321 -15.18 17.60 7.30
CA LEU A 321 -16.30 17.34 8.21
C LEU A 321 -17.30 16.33 7.63
N ALA A 322 -17.51 16.35 6.31
CA ALA A 322 -18.36 15.39 5.62
C ALA A 322 -17.72 13.99 5.54
N LEU A 323 -16.39 13.93 5.39
CA LEU A 323 -15.63 12.67 5.49
C LEU A 323 -15.72 12.09 6.90
N ILE A 324 -15.52 12.90 7.95
CA ILE A 324 -15.69 12.48 9.36
C ILE A 324 -17.10 11.93 9.58
N ALA A 325 -18.13 12.66 9.17
CA ALA A 325 -19.52 12.24 9.35
C ALA A 325 -19.84 10.93 8.61
N GLY A 326 -19.40 10.78 7.36
CA GLY A 326 -19.61 9.54 6.60
C GLY A 326 -18.81 8.37 7.13
N GLY A 327 -17.55 8.59 7.51
CA GLY A 327 -16.71 7.59 8.17
C GLY A 327 -17.34 7.11 9.46
N ALA A 328 -17.79 8.04 10.32
CA ALA A 328 -18.47 7.72 11.57
C ALA A 328 -19.77 6.94 11.33
N ALA A 329 -20.55 7.31 10.32
CA ALA A 329 -21.78 6.60 9.97
C ALA A 329 -21.51 5.16 9.48
N GLY A 330 -20.47 4.96 8.67
CA GLY A 330 -20.04 3.63 8.24
C GLY A 330 -19.53 2.77 9.39
N VAL A 331 -18.68 3.32 10.27
CA VAL A 331 -18.18 2.63 11.46
C VAL A 331 -19.33 2.28 12.41
N THR A 332 -20.27 3.20 12.63
CA THR A 332 -21.46 2.97 13.46
C THR A 332 -22.29 1.81 12.92
N THR A 333 -22.53 1.78 11.59
CA THR A 333 -23.30 0.72 10.94
C THR A 333 -22.67 -0.64 11.18
N ASN A 334 -21.36 -0.78 10.97
CA ASN A 334 -20.65 -2.03 11.22
C ASN A 334 -20.62 -2.41 12.70
N MET A 335 -20.44 -1.44 13.60
CA MET A 335 -20.39 -1.69 15.04
C MET A 335 -21.74 -2.18 15.57
N VAL A 336 -22.84 -1.55 15.15
CA VAL A 336 -24.20 -1.90 15.62
C VAL A 336 -24.68 -3.22 15.03
N LEU A 337 -24.38 -3.48 13.74
CA LEU A 337 -24.86 -4.67 13.03
C LEU A 337 -23.84 -5.82 12.97
N GLY A 338 -22.67 -5.64 13.59
CA GLY A 338 -21.62 -6.66 13.67
C GLY A 338 -20.91 -6.95 12.34
N GLY A 339 -20.64 -5.93 11.52
CA GLY A 339 -19.89 -6.03 10.27
C GLY A 339 -18.37 -5.99 10.44
N GLY A 340 -17.64 -6.72 9.59
CA GLY A 340 -16.16 -6.74 9.60
C GLY A 340 -15.57 -7.47 8.40
N LEU A 341 -14.24 -7.49 8.29
CA LEU A 341 -13.51 -8.22 7.24
C LEU A 341 -12.65 -9.34 7.82
N ALA A 342 -12.48 -10.43 7.09
CA ALA A 342 -11.63 -11.56 7.50
C ALA A 342 -10.13 -11.23 7.40
N PHE A 343 -9.74 -10.31 6.52
CA PHE A 343 -8.36 -9.88 6.31
C PHE A 343 -8.31 -8.42 5.83
N PRO A 344 -7.14 -7.75 5.92
CA PRO A 344 -6.99 -6.38 5.44
C PRO A 344 -7.29 -6.27 3.93
N ALA A 345 -8.18 -5.36 3.54
CA ALA A 345 -8.46 -5.08 2.14
C ALA A 345 -7.37 -4.14 1.56
N ALA A 346 -6.46 -4.70 0.76
CA ALA A 346 -5.38 -3.96 0.12
C ALA A 346 -5.29 -4.31 -1.39
N PRO A 347 -5.54 -3.36 -2.31
CA PRO A 347 -6.00 -1.98 -2.08
C PRO A 347 -7.42 -1.94 -1.48
N GLY A 348 -7.84 -0.82 -0.89
CA GLY A 348 -9.15 -0.63 -0.25
C GLY A 348 -10.32 -0.50 -1.25
N SER A 349 -10.32 -1.30 -2.31
CA SER A 349 -11.37 -1.30 -3.33
C SER A 349 -12.61 -2.00 -2.82
N ILE A 350 -13.78 -1.66 -3.39
CA ILE A 350 -15.00 -2.41 -3.10
C ILE A 350 -14.83 -3.90 -3.42
N ILE A 351 -14.05 -4.25 -4.44
CA ILE A 351 -13.78 -5.63 -4.84
C ILE A 351 -13.04 -6.35 -3.70
N ALA A 352 -11.96 -5.76 -3.19
CA ALA A 352 -11.20 -6.34 -2.08
C ALA A 352 -12.04 -6.42 -0.79
N VAL A 353 -12.82 -5.37 -0.51
CA VAL A 353 -13.75 -5.33 0.63
C VAL A 353 -14.82 -6.42 0.50
N THR A 354 -15.39 -6.64 -0.69
CA THR A 354 -16.36 -7.71 -0.96
C THR A 354 -15.75 -9.07 -0.64
N PHE A 355 -14.57 -9.38 -1.18
CA PHE A 355 -13.93 -10.66 -0.93
C PHE A 355 -13.59 -10.86 0.54
N ALA A 356 -13.04 -9.83 1.20
CA ALA A 356 -12.69 -9.90 2.61
C ALA A 356 -13.92 -9.97 3.53
N ALA A 357 -15.08 -9.42 3.12
CA ALA A 357 -16.32 -9.49 3.88
C ALA A 357 -17.08 -10.81 3.68
N LEU A 358 -17.01 -11.39 2.47
CA LEU A 358 -17.77 -12.58 2.10
C LEU A 358 -17.41 -13.79 2.98
N GLY A 359 -16.16 -13.90 3.41
CA GLY A 359 -15.69 -14.99 4.27
C GLY A 359 -16.55 -15.25 5.51
N ALA A 360 -17.05 -14.17 6.13
CA ALA A 360 -17.88 -14.25 7.32
C ALA A 360 -19.39 -14.39 7.04
N GLY A 361 -19.76 -14.78 5.82
CA GLY A 361 -21.13 -15.05 5.41
C GLY A 361 -21.83 -13.90 4.67
N VAL A 362 -22.93 -14.24 3.98
CA VAL A 362 -23.73 -13.27 3.21
C VAL A 362 -24.31 -12.16 4.09
N GLY A 363 -24.73 -12.49 5.32
CA GLY A 363 -25.23 -11.50 6.28
C GLY A 363 -24.18 -10.43 6.62
N ASN A 364 -22.92 -10.84 6.82
CA ASN A 364 -21.81 -9.91 7.03
C ASN A 364 -21.59 -9.03 5.79
N LEU A 365 -21.61 -9.62 4.60
CA LEU A 365 -21.45 -8.87 3.34
C LEU A 365 -22.53 -7.79 3.17
N VAL A 366 -23.79 -8.11 3.49
CA VAL A 366 -24.90 -7.14 3.43
C VAL A 366 -24.68 -5.99 4.41
N VAL A 367 -24.24 -6.27 5.63
CA VAL A 367 -23.90 -5.23 6.63
C VAL A 367 -22.76 -4.33 6.13
N VAL A 368 -21.71 -4.93 5.56
CA VAL A 368 -20.56 -4.18 5.03
C VAL A 368 -21.02 -3.29 3.87
N TYR A 369 -21.81 -3.79 2.92
CA TYR A 369 -22.36 -2.96 1.85
C TYR A 369 -23.28 -1.86 2.35
N LEU A 370 -24.14 -2.14 3.33
CA LEU A 370 -24.97 -1.13 3.96
C LEU A 370 -24.10 -0.03 4.58
N SER A 371 -23.00 -0.38 5.24
CA SER A 371 -22.07 0.58 5.82
C SER A 371 -21.39 1.47 4.76
N VAL A 372 -21.05 0.90 3.60
CA VAL A 372 -20.46 1.64 2.46
C VAL A 372 -21.48 2.61 1.88
N ILE A 373 -22.72 2.16 1.66
CA ILE A 373 -23.82 2.97 1.11
C ILE A 373 -24.18 4.11 2.06
N ILE A 374 -24.32 3.83 3.36
CA ILE A 374 -24.64 4.84 4.37
C ILE A 374 -23.50 5.86 4.46
N ALA A 375 -22.25 5.41 4.53
CA ALA A 375 -21.10 6.32 4.57
C ALA A 375 -21.05 7.23 3.34
N ALA A 376 -21.24 6.68 2.14
CA ALA A 376 -21.30 7.45 0.90
C ALA A 376 -22.46 8.44 0.89
N THR A 377 -23.64 8.02 1.35
CA THR A 377 -24.84 8.87 1.40
C THR A 377 -24.65 10.04 2.36
N VAL A 378 -24.13 9.78 3.57
CA VAL A 378 -23.88 10.82 4.57
C VAL A 378 -22.84 11.81 4.06
N THR A 379 -21.70 11.33 3.55
CA THR A 379 -20.70 12.24 2.96
C THR A 379 -21.27 13.00 1.77
N PHE A 380 -22.11 12.37 0.93
CA PHE A 380 -22.73 13.02 -0.21
C PHE A 380 -23.65 14.18 0.20
N LEU A 381 -24.53 13.94 1.18
CA LEU A 381 -25.49 14.94 1.66
C LEU A 381 -24.76 16.11 2.33
N VAL A 382 -23.81 15.83 3.22
CA VAL A 382 -23.08 16.89 3.96
C VAL A 382 -22.18 17.69 3.00
N THR A 383 -21.44 17.02 2.11
CA THR A 383 -20.67 17.71 1.06
C THR A 383 -21.59 18.52 0.16
N GLY A 384 -22.78 18.00 -0.18
CA GLY A 384 -23.73 18.67 -1.07
C GLY A 384 -24.23 19.98 -0.49
N VAL A 385 -24.51 20.01 0.81
CA VAL A 385 -24.85 21.25 1.54
C VAL A 385 -23.67 22.23 1.51
N ILE A 386 -22.45 21.76 1.80
CA ILE A 386 -21.23 22.59 1.81
C ILE A 386 -21.01 23.25 0.45
N LEU A 387 -20.98 22.45 -0.63
CA LEU A 387 -20.71 22.95 -1.98
C LEU A 387 -21.82 23.87 -2.50
N ARG A 388 -23.09 23.58 -2.18
CA ARG A 388 -24.19 24.48 -2.55
C ARG A 388 -24.11 25.82 -1.82
N ALA A 389 -23.75 25.81 -0.54
CA ALA A 389 -23.61 27.03 0.26
C ALA A 389 -22.43 27.90 -0.19
N SER A 390 -21.32 27.30 -0.64
CA SER A 390 -20.14 28.03 -1.12
C SER A 390 -20.13 28.33 -2.62
N ARG A 391 -21.08 27.79 -3.40
CA ARG A 391 -21.04 27.80 -4.87
C ARG A 391 -20.75 29.15 -5.51
N LYS A 392 -21.37 30.23 -5.03
CA LYS A 392 -21.16 31.58 -5.58
C LYS A 392 -19.71 32.03 -5.41
N ARG A 393 -19.16 31.86 -4.20
CA ARG A 393 -17.76 32.18 -3.88
C ARG A 393 -16.79 31.28 -4.66
N ASP A 394 -17.18 30.03 -4.91
CA ASP A 394 -16.35 29.06 -5.62
C ASP A 394 -16.28 29.31 -7.13
N LEU A 395 -17.30 29.98 -7.70
CA LEU A 395 -17.28 30.45 -9.09
C LEU A 395 -16.48 31.75 -9.25
N GLU A 396 -16.48 32.59 -8.20
CA GLU A 396 -15.75 33.88 -8.18
C GLU A 396 -14.25 33.69 -7.89
N ALA A 397 -13.87 32.65 -7.14
CA ALA A 397 -12.48 32.26 -6.95
C ALA A 397 -11.99 31.49 -8.18
N GLU A 398 -11.22 32.16 -9.07
CA GLU A 398 -10.60 31.54 -10.25
C GLU A 398 -9.90 30.20 -9.91
N SER A 399 -9.96 29.28 -10.87
CA SER A 399 -9.82 27.83 -10.80
C SER A 399 -8.48 27.23 -10.35
N ASP A 400 -7.60 27.98 -9.69
CA ASP A 400 -6.24 27.51 -9.32
C ASP A 400 -6.17 26.76 -7.97
N THR A 401 -7.25 26.78 -7.19
CA THR A 401 -7.31 26.08 -5.88
C THR A 401 -7.20 24.55 -6.00
N PHE A 402 -7.73 23.96 -7.08
CA PHE A 402 -7.69 22.51 -7.28
C PHE A 402 -6.30 22.03 -7.74
N GLY A 403 -5.64 22.78 -8.63
CA GLY A 403 -4.25 22.50 -9.02
C GLY A 403 -3.30 22.55 -7.83
N ALA A 404 -3.42 23.57 -6.99
CA ALA A 404 -2.66 23.66 -5.74
C ALA A 404 -2.94 22.49 -4.77
N ALA A 405 -4.19 22.01 -4.69
CA ALA A 405 -4.56 20.87 -3.86
C ALA A 405 -3.97 19.54 -4.38
N ILE A 406 -3.86 19.36 -5.70
CA ILE A 406 -3.14 18.24 -6.32
C ILE A 406 -1.65 18.31 -5.93
N ALA A 407 -1.01 19.46 -6.09
CA ALA A 407 0.39 19.64 -5.71
C ALA A 407 0.63 19.40 -4.21
N GLN A 408 -0.28 19.88 -3.35
CA GLN A 408 -0.21 19.65 -1.91
C GLN A 408 -0.38 18.17 -1.56
N THR A 409 -1.27 17.46 -2.26
CA THR A 409 -1.48 16.01 -2.09
C THR A 409 -0.18 15.25 -2.35
N GLU A 410 0.52 15.59 -3.42
CA GLU A 410 1.79 14.93 -3.78
C GLU A 410 2.93 15.30 -2.84
N ALA A 411 2.99 16.57 -2.40
CA ALA A 411 3.93 16.99 -1.38
C ALA A 411 3.71 16.22 -0.06
N ASN A 412 2.45 15.99 0.31
CA ASN A 412 2.10 15.20 1.50
C ASN A 412 2.45 13.71 1.32
N LYS A 413 2.28 13.18 0.11
CA LYS A 413 2.61 11.79 -0.25
C LYS A 413 4.12 11.56 -0.37
N GLY A 414 4.88 12.61 -0.68
CA GLY A 414 6.33 12.55 -0.95
C GLY A 414 6.70 11.96 -2.32
N LYS A 415 5.71 11.54 -3.14
CA LYS A 415 5.90 11.01 -4.50
C LYS A 415 4.63 11.21 -5.35
N SER A 416 4.78 11.43 -6.65
CA SER A 416 3.64 11.44 -7.59
C SER A 416 3.12 10.02 -7.84
N SER A 417 1.93 9.92 -8.41
CA SER A 417 1.36 8.62 -8.84
C SER A 417 0.52 8.80 -10.09
N ALA A 418 0.38 7.75 -10.90
CA ALA A 418 -0.35 7.81 -12.18
C ALA A 418 -1.80 8.33 -12.03
N ALA A 419 -2.46 8.02 -10.90
CA ALA A 419 -3.77 8.55 -10.55
C ALA A 419 -3.77 10.09 -10.38
N MET A 420 -2.70 10.64 -9.79
CA MET A 420 -2.51 12.09 -9.62
C MET A 420 -2.15 12.77 -10.94
N ASP A 421 -1.38 12.09 -11.80
CA ASP A 421 -1.06 12.61 -13.13
C ASP A 421 -2.30 12.72 -14.01
N ALA A 422 -3.21 11.74 -13.94
CA ALA A 422 -4.49 11.77 -14.65
C ALA A 422 -5.39 12.95 -14.20
N LEU A 423 -5.36 13.28 -12.90
CA LEU A 423 -6.03 14.47 -12.35
C LEU A 423 -5.41 15.76 -12.89
N ARG A 424 -4.08 15.86 -12.98
CA ARG A 424 -3.41 17.03 -13.55
C ARG A 424 -3.74 17.22 -15.02
N SER A 425 -3.72 16.15 -15.82
CA SER A 425 -4.05 16.24 -17.25
C SER A 425 -5.47 16.74 -17.51
N SER A 426 -6.39 16.46 -16.58
CA SER A 426 -7.77 16.97 -16.63
C SER A 426 -7.90 18.45 -16.22
N THR A 427 -6.86 19.03 -15.61
CA THR A 427 -6.78 20.46 -15.25
C THR A 427 -6.17 21.27 -16.40
N SER A 428 -5.25 20.68 -17.16
CA SER A 428 -4.60 21.31 -18.33
C SER A 428 -5.48 21.38 -19.59
N SER A 429 -6.61 20.66 -19.66
CA SER A 429 -7.52 20.70 -20.81
C SER A 429 -8.35 21.99 -20.93
N THR A 430 -8.15 22.97 -20.04
CA THR A 430 -8.86 24.27 -20.05
C THR A 430 -7.97 25.49 -20.27
N THR A 431 -6.67 25.31 -20.53
CA THR A 431 -5.76 26.42 -20.83
C THR A 431 -4.87 26.10 -22.04
N ALA A 432 -5.25 26.71 -23.17
CA ALA A 432 -4.44 27.11 -24.31
C ALA A 432 -3.44 26.11 -24.94
N GLU A 433 -3.67 25.86 -26.24
CA GLU A 433 -2.62 25.74 -27.25
C GLU A 433 -1.51 26.77 -26.97
N ALA A 434 -0.36 26.31 -26.49
CA ALA A 434 0.85 27.11 -26.42
C ALA A 434 1.93 26.40 -27.23
N ALA A 435 2.47 27.15 -28.18
CA ALA A 435 3.36 26.74 -29.25
C ALA A 435 4.50 25.82 -28.80
N ALA A 436 4.68 24.73 -29.55
CA ALA A 436 5.87 23.90 -29.51
C ALA A 436 7.07 24.73 -29.97
N THR A 437 7.98 25.03 -29.06
CA THR A 437 9.35 25.44 -29.39
C THR A 437 10.11 24.19 -29.84
N PRO A 438 10.75 24.18 -31.02
CA PRO A 438 11.48 23.00 -31.49
C PRO A 438 12.76 22.83 -30.65
N SER A 439 12.81 21.80 -29.78
CA SER A 439 14.05 21.35 -29.17
C SER A 439 14.70 20.29 -30.06
N SER A 440 15.99 20.46 -30.34
CA SER A 440 16.87 19.61 -31.15
C SER A 440 16.52 18.12 -31.13
N THR A 441 16.15 17.58 -32.29
CA THR A 441 16.06 16.16 -32.59
C THR A 441 17.46 15.54 -32.46
N ALA A 442 17.69 14.77 -31.39
CA ALA A 442 18.82 13.85 -31.35
C ALA A 442 18.54 12.74 -32.37
N VAL A 443 19.27 12.75 -33.48
CA VAL A 443 19.17 11.73 -34.52
C VAL A 443 19.91 10.49 -34.04
N ALA A 444 19.19 9.38 -33.91
CA ALA A 444 19.79 8.08 -33.65
C ALA A 444 20.59 7.64 -34.89
N THR A 445 21.90 7.41 -34.72
CA THR A 445 22.84 7.01 -35.78
C THR A 445 22.85 5.50 -36.05
N ALA A 446 22.10 4.70 -35.30
CA ALA A 446 22.00 3.24 -35.42
C ALA A 446 20.53 2.78 -35.41
N PRO A 447 20.19 1.63 -36.03
CA PRO A 447 18.82 1.12 -36.08
C PRO A 447 18.28 0.84 -34.67
N ILE A 448 17.08 1.33 -34.37
CA ILE A 448 16.44 1.15 -33.07
C ILE A 448 15.70 -0.19 -33.04
N GLU A 449 16.19 -1.14 -32.24
CA GLU A 449 15.55 -2.44 -32.01
C GLU A 449 15.07 -2.62 -30.56
N ARG A 450 15.76 -1.97 -29.60
CA ARG A 450 15.50 -2.12 -28.16
C ARG A 450 15.31 -0.79 -27.47
N ILE A 451 14.11 -0.59 -26.92
CA ILE A 451 13.72 0.57 -26.14
C ILE A 451 13.50 0.16 -24.69
N VAL A 452 14.20 0.81 -23.75
CA VAL A 452 14.13 0.50 -22.33
C VAL A 452 13.60 1.69 -21.54
N PHE A 453 12.53 1.46 -20.79
CA PHE A 453 12.04 2.39 -19.78
C PHE A 453 12.79 2.17 -18.46
N ALA A 454 13.58 3.16 -18.03
CA ALA A 454 14.35 3.05 -16.80
C ALA A 454 13.78 3.96 -15.69
N CYS A 455 13.61 3.39 -14.50
CA CYS A 455 13.30 4.14 -13.28
C CYS A 455 14.14 3.62 -12.10
N ASP A 456 14.06 4.24 -10.94
CA ASP A 456 14.93 3.89 -9.80
C ASP A 456 14.72 2.43 -9.33
N ALA A 457 13.47 1.97 -9.28
CA ALA A 457 13.11 0.61 -8.84
C ALA A 457 12.88 -0.39 -9.99
N GLY A 458 12.75 0.07 -11.23
CA GLY A 458 12.46 -0.78 -12.38
C GLY A 458 11.06 -1.39 -12.43
N MET A 459 10.15 -0.98 -11.55
CA MET A 459 8.77 -1.47 -11.50
C MET A 459 7.80 -0.29 -11.28
N GLY A 460 6.59 -0.37 -11.84
CA GLY A 460 5.55 0.65 -11.68
C GLY A 460 5.36 1.53 -12.92
N SER A 461 5.63 2.84 -12.82
CA SER A 461 5.37 3.81 -13.90
C SER A 461 6.16 3.52 -15.19
N SER A 462 7.37 2.96 -15.09
CA SER A 462 8.16 2.51 -16.24
C SER A 462 7.52 1.35 -16.99
N ALA A 463 6.88 0.41 -16.29
CA ALA A 463 6.17 -0.72 -16.89
C ALA A 463 4.91 -0.26 -17.64
N MET A 464 4.21 0.74 -17.10
CA MET A 464 3.05 1.32 -17.78
C MET A 464 3.46 2.15 -19.00
N GLY A 465 4.52 2.96 -18.91
CA GLY A 465 5.05 3.70 -20.07
C GLY A 465 5.50 2.77 -21.20
N ALA A 466 6.18 1.67 -20.86
CA ALA A 466 6.55 0.63 -21.82
C ALA A 466 5.32 0.02 -22.51
N SER A 467 4.23 -0.20 -21.78
CA SER A 467 2.98 -0.71 -22.32
C SER A 467 2.29 0.31 -23.25
N VAL A 468 2.30 1.59 -22.88
CA VAL A 468 1.74 2.69 -23.71
C VAL A 468 2.51 2.83 -25.02
N LEU A 469 3.84 2.86 -24.98
CA LEU A 469 4.67 2.98 -26.19
C LEU A 469 4.51 1.75 -27.09
N ARG A 470 4.49 0.54 -26.51
CA ARG A 470 4.25 -0.71 -27.26
C ARG A 470 2.92 -0.66 -28.02
N ASN A 471 1.86 -0.16 -27.37
CA ASN A 471 0.57 0.01 -28.03
C ASN A 471 0.59 1.06 -29.15
N LYS A 472 1.36 2.15 -28.99
CA LYS A 472 1.51 3.18 -30.03
C LYS A 472 2.31 2.65 -31.23
N LEU A 473 3.41 1.94 -31.00
CA LEU A 473 4.20 1.28 -32.05
C LEU A 473 3.35 0.27 -32.83
N LYS A 474 2.60 -0.58 -32.11
CA LYS A 474 1.68 -1.53 -32.75
C LYS A 474 0.62 -0.86 -33.62
N LYS A 475 0.02 0.24 -33.13
CA LYS A 475 -0.94 1.05 -33.93
C LYS A 475 -0.28 1.71 -35.15
N ALA A 476 1.01 1.99 -35.08
CA ALA A 476 1.79 2.52 -36.19
C ALA A 476 2.29 1.43 -37.18
N GLY A 477 1.96 0.16 -36.94
CA GLY A 477 2.37 -0.99 -37.77
C GLY A 477 3.77 -1.52 -37.48
N ILE A 478 4.35 -1.16 -36.32
CA ILE A 478 5.71 -1.56 -35.91
C ILE A 478 5.60 -2.59 -34.79
N GLU A 479 5.98 -3.84 -35.05
CA GLU A 479 5.82 -4.97 -34.11
C GLU A 479 7.14 -5.64 -33.70
N ASP A 480 8.22 -5.37 -34.43
CA ASP A 480 9.55 -5.99 -34.30
C ASP A 480 10.49 -5.25 -33.35
N ILE A 481 10.00 -4.24 -32.62
CA ILE A 481 10.77 -3.51 -31.59
C ILE A 481 10.49 -4.07 -30.20
N THR A 482 11.57 -4.37 -29.49
CA THR A 482 11.53 -4.82 -28.11
C THR A 482 11.42 -3.63 -27.17
N VAL A 483 10.27 -3.48 -26.51
CA VAL A 483 10.04 -2.46 -25.48
C VAL A 483 9.96 -3.11 -24.09
N THR A 484 10.95 -2.85 -23.24
CA THR A 484 11.06 -3.40 -21.88
C THR A 484 11.18 -2.29 -20.83
N ASN A 485 11.20 -2.68 -19.56
CA ASN A 485 11.45 -1.75 -18.46
C ASN A 485 12.36 -2.41 -17.41
N GLN A 486 13.24 -1.64 -16.78
CA GLN A 486 14.16 -2.13 -15.76
C GLN A 486 14.63 -1.01 -14.82
N ALA A 487 15.30 -1.39 -13.73
CA ALA A 487 15.90 -0.40 -12.83
C ALA A 487 17.12 0.25 -13.48
N ILE A 488 17.38 1.54 -13.22
CA ILE A 488 18.55 2.24 -13.75
C ILE A 488 19.85 1.51 -13.37
N ALA A 489 19.90 0.93 -12.17
CA ALA A 489 21.04 0.12 -11.71
C ALA A 489 21.35 -1.08 -12.62
N ASN A 490 20.33 -1.59 -13.32
CA ASN A 490 20.39 -2.78 -14.18
C ASN A 490 20.55 -2.43 -15.66
N LEU A 491 20.73 -1.16 -16.05
CA LEU A 491 21.09 -0.81 -17.42
C LEU A 491 22.45 -1.44 -17.76
N ASP A 492 22.46 -2.26 -18.81
CA ASP A 492 23.57 -3.10 -19.24
C ASP A 492 24.25 -2.57 -20.53
N GLY A 493 23.79 -1.43 -21.06
CA GLY A 493 24.32 -0.80 -22.26
C GLY A 493 23.76 -1.35 -23.57
N THR A 494 22.82 -2.31 -23.53
CA THR A 494 22.25 -2.96 -24.74
C THR A 494 21.02 -2.26 -25.31
N ALA A 495 20.58 -1.17 -24.66
CA ALA A 495 19.43 -0.38 -25.07
C ALA A 495 19.84 0.67 -26.12
N ASP A 496 19.10 0.75 -27.22
CA ASP A 496 19.32 1.78 -28.23
C ASP A 496 18.70 3.11 -27.78
N VAL A 497 17.50 3.03 -27.17
CA VAL A 497 16.78 4.18 -26.60
C VAL A 497 16.48 3.91 -25.12
N VAL A 498 16.84 4.86 -24.26
CA VAL A 498 16.56 4.84 -22.83
C VAL A 498 15.60 5.97 -22.49
N ILE A 499 14.41 5.62 -22.00
CA ILE A 499 13.37 6.58 -21.63
C ILE A 499 13.31 6.69 -20.10
N THR A 500 13.50 7.90 -19.58
CA THR A 500 13.53 8.18 -18.14
C THR A 500 12.74 9.42 -17.79
N GLN A 501 12.37 9.58 -16.51
CA GLN A 501 11.96 10.89 -16.02
C GLN A 501 13.12 11.88 -16.06
N GLN A 502 12.84 13.15 -16.29
CA GLN A 502 13.86 14.20 -16.42
C GLN A 502 14.89 14.21 -15.28
N GLN A 503 14.44 13.98 -14.03
CA GLN A 503 15.30 13.95 -12.84
C GLN A 503 16.26 12.76 -12.79
N LEU A 504 15.99 11.72 -13.59
CA LEU A 504 16.75 10.47 -13.60
C LEU A 504 17.60 10.32 -14.87
N THR A 505 17.43 11.20 -15.85
CA THR A 505 18.12 11.12 -17.14
C THR A 505 19.64 11.17 -16.97
N GLU A 506 20.16 12.10 -16.19
CA GLU A 506 21.62 12.23 -15.96
C GLU A 506 22.23 10.93 -15.42
N ARG A 507 21.56 10.30 -14.44
CA ARG A 507 22.01 9.03 -13.85
C ARG A 507 21.93 7.87 -14.84
N ALA A 508 20.93 7.85 -15.71
CA ALA A 508 20.81 6.85 -16.77
C ALA A 508 21.86 7.06 -17.87
N THR A 509 22.16 8.31 -18.23
CA THR A 509 23.23 8.66 -19.18
C THR A 509 24.60 8.21 -18.66
N ALA A 510 24.88 8.39 -17.38
CA ALA A 510 26.12 7.90 -16.78
C ALA A 510 26.27 6.37 -16.85
N LYS A 511 25.15 5.62 -16.81
CA LYS A 511 25.14 4.15 -16.84
C LYS A 511 25.12 3.56 -18.25
N SER A 512 24.45 4.23 -19.19
CA SER A 512 24.33 3.83 -20.59
C SER A 512 24.64 5.01 -21.52
N PRO A 513 25.92 5.41 -21.66
CA PRO A 513 26.28 6.64 -22.35
C PRO A 513 26.07 6.58 -23.87
N ASN A 514 26.04 5.38 -24.45
CA ASN A 514 25.92 5.17 -25.89
C ASN A 514 24.47 5.08 -26.39
N SER A 515 23.49 5.05 -25.47
CA SER A 515 22.06 5.04 -25.82
C SER A 515 21.54 6.44 -26.12
N VAL A 516 20.49 6.53 -26.94
CA VAL A 516 19.72 7.76 -27.10
C VAL A 516 18.83 7.94 -25.87
N HIS A 517 18.98 9.07 -25.17
CA HIS A 517 18.20 9.35 -23.96
C HIS A 517 17.01 10.24 -24.27
N VAL A 518 15.83 9.80 -23.88
CA VAL A 518 14.58 10.57 -23.98
C VAL A 518 14.05 10.85 -22.58
N SER A 519 14.07 12.12 -22.21
CA SER A 519 13.49 12.59 -20.95
C SER A 519 12.00 12.84 -21.13
N VAL A 520 11.20 12.33 -20.21
CA VAL A 520 9.76 12.60 -20.11
C VAL A 520 9.42 13.20 -18.76
N ASP A 521 8.40 14.06 -18.72
CA ASP A 521 7.88 14.57 -17.44
C ASP A 521 7.09 13.47 -16.71
N ASN A 522 6.38 12.63 -17.45
CA ASN A 522 5.63 11.50 -16.93
C ASN A 522 5.60 10.32 -17.92
N PHE A 523 5.52 9.10 -17.39
CA PHE A 523 5.51 7.87 -18.18
C PHE A 523 4.16 7.51 -18.83
N MET A 524 3.05 8.12 -18.40
CA MET A 524 1.72 7.73 -18.88
C MET A 524 1.27 8.52 -20.11
N ASN A 525 1.68 9.78 -20.19
CA ASN A 525 1.23 10.68 -21.25
C ASN A 525 2.32 11.70 -21.54
N SER A 526 3.24 11.34 -22.43
CA SER A 526 4.27 12.24 -22.92
C SER A 526 4.15 12.38 -24.43
N PRO A 527 4.10 13.61 -24.96
CA PRO A 527 4.15 13.85 -26.41
C PRO A 527 5.48 13.36 -27.02
N LYS A 528 6.50 13.09 -26.18
CA LYS A 528 7.75 12.47 -26.61
C LYS A 528 7.56 11.05 -27.15
N TYR A 529 6.46 10.37 -26.85
CA TYR A 529 6.22 9.03 -27.41
C TYR A 529 5.91 9.07 -28.89
N GLU A 530 5.18 10.09 -29.34
CA GLU A 530 4.99 10.37 -30.76
C GLU A 530 6.34 10.65 -31.45
N GLU A 531 7.22 11.42 -30.81
CA GLU A 531 8.57 11.68 -31.34
C GLU A 531 9.39 10.39 -31.47
N VAL A 532 9.33 9.48 -30.48
CA VAL A 532 10.03 8.19 -30.53
C VAL A 532 9.46 7.28 -31.61
N VAL A 533 8.12 7.23 -31.76
CA VAL A 533 7.46 6.45 -32.82
C VAL A 533 7.85 6.98 -34.20
N GLU A 534 7.92 8.30 -34.38
CA GLU A 534 8.31 8.89 -35.65
C GLU A 534 9.81 8.73 -35.93
N MET A 535 10.67 8.79 -34.92
CA MET A 535 12.10 8.48 -35.04
C MET A 535 12.33 7.06 -35.58
N VAL A 536 11.59 6.09 -35.03
CA VAL A 536 11.61 4.71 -35.53
C VAL A 536 11.08 4.62 -36.96
N ARG A 537 9.96 5.28 -37.26
CA ARG A 537 9.35 5.26 -38.60
C ARG A 537 10.26 5.87 -39.66
N GLN A 538 10.95 6.97 -39.32
CA GLN A 538 11.85 7.67 -40.21
C GLN A 538 13.08 6.81 -40.56
N GLN A 539 13.68 6.13 -39.57
CA GLN A 539 14.79 5.20 -39.82
C GLN A 539 14.42 4.05 -40.77
N ARG A 540 13.17 3.58 -40.71
CA ARG A 540 12.69 2.53 -41.62
C ARG A 540 12.53 3.01 -43.05
N LYS A 541 12.00 4.22 -43.25
CA LYS A 541 11.89 4.83 -44.59
C LYS A 541 13.25 5.07 -45.24
N GLU A 542 14.31 5.21 -44.44
CA GLU A 542 15.68 5.37 -44.94
C GLU A 542 16.39 4.03 -45.18
N SER A 543 15.81 2.92 -44.72
CA SER A 543 16.33 1.54 -44.88
C SER A 543 15.62 0.75 -45.98
N GLU A 544 14.50 1.24 -46.49
CA GLU A 544 13.81 0.82 -47.74
C GLU A 544 14.34 1.60 -48.94
#